data_AF-A0A969AYR1-F1
#
_entry.id   AF-A0A969AYR1-F1
#
_cell.length_a   1.000
_cell.length_b   1.000
_cell.length_c   1.000
_cell.angle_alpha   90.00
_cell.angle_beta   90.00
_cell.angle_gamma   90.00
#
_symmetry.space_group_name_H-M   'P 1'
#
loop_
_entity.id
_entity.type
_entity.pdbx_description
1 polymer ?
#
loop_
_entity_poly.entity_id
_entity_poly.type
_entity_poly.pdbx_seq_one_letter_code
_entity_poly.pdbx_strand_id
1 'polypeptide(L)'
;MELKDIASVSGKPGLFKVLKQARTGLVLESLDEHQTKIVTGPNHRVSILSEISIYTTDYDKTIPLQEIFTKIKNEFGDDPGVDGKSEPEELKAFLGHVAPDYDTERVYVSDMKKLVSWYLILITKAPEVLVAPEVEKDEETPEDNTVEEKAADEPKSEAKKPKKAQPKTK
;
A
#
# COMPACT_ATOMS: atom_id res chain seq x y z
N MET A 1 14.08 7.92 -11.39
CA MET A 1 12.78 8.62 -11.21
C MET A 1 12.86 9.42 -9.91
N GLU A 2 12.02 10.43 -9.67
CA GLU A 2 11.97 11.12 -8.38
C GLU A 2 10.60 10.96 -7.70
N LEU A 3 10.55 11.12 -6.37
CA LEU A 3 9.31 10.97 -5.59
C LEU A 3 8.20 11.94 -6.04
N LYS A 4 8.58 13.09 -6.61
CA LYS A 4 7.67 14.10 -7.17
C LYS A 4 6.92 13.64 -8.43
N ASP A 5 7.47 12.65 -9.13
CA ASP A 5 6.86 12.10 -10.34
C ASP A 5 5.93 10.93 -10.00
N ILE A 6 5.82 10.53 -8.73
CA ILE A 6 5.01 9.39 -8.29
C ILE A 6 3.76 9.88 -7.58
N ALA A 7 2.63 9.31 -7.96
CA ALA A 7 1.33 9.63 -7.41
C ALA A 7 0.55 8.37 -7.03
N SER A 8 -0.26 8.50 -5.99
CA SER A 8 -1.33 7.55 -5.68
C SER A 8 -2.66 8.09 -6.21
N VAL A 9 -3.56 7.19 -6.61
CA VAL A 9 -4.89 7.54 -7.09
C VAL A 9 -5.93 6.91 -6.18
N SER A 10 -6.77 7.73 -5.55
CA SER A 10 -7.83 7.24 -4.67
C SER A 10 -8.76 6.28 -5.41
N GLY A 11 -9.01 5.11 -4.80
CA GLY A 11 -9.87 4.06 -5.37
C GLY A 11 -9.17 3.16 -6.38
N LYS A 12 -7.89 3.39 -6.70
CA LYS A 12 -7.06 2.47 -7.48
C LYS A 12 -5.89 1.99 -6.62
N PRO A 13 -5.65 0.67 -6.54
CA PRO A 13 -4.48 0.15 -5.87
C PRO A 13 -3.21 0.50 -6.66
N GLY A 14 -2.09 0.54 -5.96
CA GLY A 14 -0.78 0.76 -6.57
C GLY A 14 -0.31 2.21 -6.59
N LEU A 15 0.85 2.41 -7.23
CA LEU A 15 1.44 3.71 -7.51
C LEU A 15 1.44 3.97 -9.00
N PHE A 16 1.48 5.24 -9.38
CA PHE A 16 1.46 5.67 -10.75
C PHE A 16 2.49 6.77 -10.99
N LYS A 17 3.25 6.66 -12.07
CA LYS A 17 4.13 7.70 -12.57
C LYS A 17 3.31 8.77 -13.32
N VAL A 18 3.54 10.03 -13.01
CA VAL A 18 2.97 11.17 -13.74
C VAL A 18 3.75 11.35 -15.04
N LEU A 19 3.08 11.20 -16.18
CA LEU A 19 3.72 11.41 -17.49
C LEU A 19 3.55 12.85 -17.99
N LYS A 20 2.32 13.36 -17.95
CA LYS A 20 1.99 14.71 -18.43
C LYS A 20 0.62 15.16 -17.95
N GLN A 21 0.41 16.48 -18.00
CA GLN A 21 -0.92 17.07 -17.84
C GLN A 21 -1.71 16.92 -19.15
N ALA A 22 -2.97 16.51 -19.05
CA ALA A 22 -3.94 16.44 -20.13
C ALA A 22 -5.02 17.51 -19.96
N ARG A 23 -5.84 17.74 -21.00
CA ARG A 23 -6.94 18.72 -20.95
C ARG A 23 -7.96 18.45 -19.84
N THR A 24 -8.14 17.19 -19.44
CA THR A 24 -9.16 16.77 -18.48
C THR A 24 -8.60 16.15 -17.21
N GLY A 25 -7.28 16.27 -16.96
CA GLY A 25 -6.63 15.64 -15.81
C GLY A 25 -5.15 15.38 -16.02
N LEU A 26 -4.62 14.32 -15.42
CA LEU A 26 -3.24 13.85 -15.54
C LEU A 26 -3.20 12.54 -16.32
N VAL A 27 -2.22 12.40 -17.20
CA VAL A 27 -1.86 11.11 -17.79
C VAL A 27 -0.87 10.45 -16.85
N LEU A 28 -1.29 9.33 -16.28
CA LEU A 28 -0.52 8.53 -15.36
C LEU A 28 -0.20 7.18 -15.98
N GLU A 29 0.90 6.59 -15.59
CA GLU A 29 1.33 5.24 -15.97
C GLU A 29 1.48 4.42 -14.70
N SER A 30 0.84 3.25 -14.63
CA SER A 30 0.95 2.41 -13.44
C SER A 30 2.38 1.91 -13.25
N LEU A 31 2.80 1.87 -11.98
CA LEU A 31 4.12 1.39 -11.56
C LEU A 31 4.07 -0.13 -11.33
N ASP A 32 3.62 -0.85 -12.34
CA ASP A 32 3.50 -2.30 -12.39
C ASP A 32 4.15 -2.83 -13.67
N GLU A 33 4.17 -4.15 -13.84
CA GLU A 33 4.80 -4.77 -15.02
C GLU A 33 4.11 -4.42 -16.34
N HIS A 34 2.80 -4.16 -16.30
CA HIS A 34 2.01 -3.86 -17.49
C HIS A 34 2.08 -2.38 -17.92
N GLN A 35 2.58 -1.47 -17.08
CA GLN A 35 2.73 -0.04 -17.36
C GLN A 35 1.50 0.57 -18.05
N THR A 36 0.32 0.26 -17.50
CA THR A 36 -0.95 0.69 -18.07
C THR A 36 -1.13 2.18 -17.92
N LYS A 37 -1.37 2.86 -19.04
CA LYS A 37 -1.63 4.30 -19.05
C LYS A 37 -3.09 4.59 -18.72
N ILE A 38 -3.31 5.45 -17.74
CA ILE A 38 -4.63 5.94 -17.36
C ILE A 38 -4.68 7.46 -17.45
N VAL A 39 -5.83 7.99 -17.84
CA VAL A 39 -6.11 9.43 -17.75
C VAL A 39 -7.01 9.64 -16.55
N THR A 40 -6.61 10.50 -15.62
CA THR A 40 -7.44 10.80 -14.47
C THR A 40 -8.65 11.62 -14.87
N GLY A 41 -9.82 11.23 -14.38
CA GLY A 41 -11.05 11.99 -14.56
C GLY A 41 -11.29 12.93 -13.37
N PRO A 42 -12.33 13.78 -13.44
CA PRO A 42 -12.65 14.75 -12.40
C PRO A 42 -12.96 14.13 -11.02
N ASN A 43 -13.35 12.85 -10.99
CA ASN A 43 -13.64 12.12 -9.75
C ASN A 43 -12.41 11.42 -9.14
N HIS A 44 -11.29 11.34 -9.88
CA HIS A 44 -10.08 10.73 -9.36
C HIS A 44 -9.30 11.75 -8.54
N ARG A 45 -9.15 11.47 -7.24
CA ARG A 45 -8.26 12.24 -6.37
C ARG A 45 -6.84 11.69 -6.53
N VAL A 46 -5.95 12.53 -7.03
CA VAL A 46 -4.54 12.21 -7.24
C VAL A 46 -3.74 12.88 -6.13
N SER A 47 -2.84 12.13 -5.50
CA SER A 47 -1.95 12.65 -4.45
C SER A 47 -0.52 12.30 -4.80
N ILE A 48 0.30 13.33 -5.01
CA ILE A 48 1.73 13.19 -5.33
C ILE A 48 2.48 12.83 -4.05
N LEU A 49 3.30 11.78 -4.08
CA LEU A 49 3.97 11.25 -2.89
C LEU A 49 4.90 12.30 -2.23
N SER A 50 5.53 13.17 -3.01
CA SER A 50 6.35 14.26 -2.49
C SER A 50 5.59 15.34 -1.71
N GLU A 51 4.28 15.46 -1.91
CA GLU A 51 3.44 16.45 -1.23
C GLU A 51 2.78 15.89 0.03
N ILE A 52 2.83 14.57 0.22
CA ILE A 52 2.22 13.92 1.37
C ILE A 52 3.22 13.91 2.53
N SER A 53 2.74 14.27 3.72
CA SER A 53 3.53 14.27 4.95
C SER A 53 2.74 13.64 6.09
N ILE A 54 3.47 13.06 7.05
CA ILE A 54 2.92 12.47 8.27
C ILE A 54 2.86 13.56 9.35
N TYR A 55 1.71 13.69 10.00
CA TYR A 55 1.54 14.60 11.13
C TYR A 55 2.31 14.11 12.34
N THR A 56 2.96 15.04 13.03
CA THR A 56 3.61 14.77 14.32
C THR A 56 2.79 15.31 15.48
N THR A 57 3.09 14.90 16.69
CA THR A 57 2.44 15.40 17.91
C THR A 57 2.55 16.93 18.05
N ASP A 58 3.57 17.53 17.45
CA ASP A 58 3.72 18.97 17.29
C ASP A 58 2.90 19.45 16.07
N TYR A 59 1.92 20.34 16.30
CA TYR A 59 0.98 20.77 15.26
C TYR A 59 1.62 21.55 14.11
N ASP A 60 2.76 22.19 14.36
CA ASP A 60 3.48 23.00 13.37
C ASP A 60 4.52 22.18 12.59
N LYS A 61 4.69 20.90 12.93
CA LYS A 61 5.66 20.00 12.30
C LYS A 61 4.97 18.84 11.58
N THR A 62 5.48 18.55 10.40
CA THR A 62 5.11 17.37 9.61
C THR A 62 6.36 16.74 9.03
N ILE A 63 6.40 15.41 9.01
CA ILE A 63 7.54 14.68 8.45
C ILE A 63 7.18 14.28 7.02
N PRO A 64 7.94 14.72 5.99
CA PRO A 64 7.66 14.34 4.61
C PRO A 64 7.88 12.83 4.41
N LEU A 65 7.08 12.23 3.51
CA LEU A 65 7.19 10.79 3.23
C LEU A 65 8.58 10.37 2.74
N GLN A 66 9.30 11.25 2.05
CA GLN A 66 10.67 10.99 1.62
C GLN A 66 11.58 10.64 2.80
N GLU A 67 11.49 11.38 3.90
CA GLU A 67 12.28 11.11 5.10
C GLU A 67 11.85 9.81 5.77
N ILE A 68 10.54 9.53 5.84
CA ILE A 68 10.03 8.28 6.39
C ILE A 68 10.53 7.08 5.60
N PHE A 69 10.44 7.11 4.27
CA PHE A 69 10.93 6.03 3.41
C PHE A 69 12.44 5.83 3.53
N THR A 70 13.20 6.91 3.66
CA THR A 70 14.65 6.84 3.89
C THR A 70 14.95 6.16 5.23
N LYS A 71 14.22 6.51 6.30
CA LYS A 71 14.37 5.85 7.61
C LYS A 71 14.01 4.37 7.55
N ILE A 72 12.92 4.02 6.87
CA ILE A 72 12.52 2.61 6.68
C ILE A 72 13.63 1.85 5.96
N LYS A 73 14.16 2.40 4.85
CA LYS A 73 15.23 1.77 4.10
C LYS A 73 16.51 1.60 4.91
N ASN A 74 16.85 2.56 5.76
CA ASN A 74 18.04 2.48 6.59
C ASN A 74 17.92 1.43 7.72
N GLU A 75 16.73 1.28 8.30
CA GLU A 75 16.48 0.36 9.43
C GLU A 75 16.17 -1.06 8.97
N PHE A 76 15.34 -1.20 7.94
CA PHE A 76 14.77 -2.47 7.50
C PHE A 76 15.28 -2.93 6.11
N GLY A 77 15.94 -2.05 5.35
CA GLY A 77 16.38 -2.38 4.00
C GLY A 77 15.18 -2.64 3.08
N ASP A 78 15.30 -3.68 2.26
CA ASP A 78 14.28 -4.05 1.27
C ASP A 78 13.14 -4.89 1.85
N ASP A 79 13.21 -5.34 3.11
CA ASP A 79 12.12 -6.09 3.75
C ASP A 79 11.68 -5.43 5.07
N PRO A 80 10.59 -4.64 5.08
CA PRO A 80 10.08 -4.01 6.30
C PRO A 80 9.49 -4.99 7.32
N GLY A 81 9.37 -6.29 7.00
CA GLY A 81 8.76 -7.31 7.86
C GLY A 81 7.26 -7.13 8.13
N VAL A 82 6.64 -6.08 7.58
CA VAL A 82 5.21 -5.79 7.66
C VAL A 82 4.66 -5.50 6.28
N ASP A 83 3.37 -5.77 6.08
CA ASP A 83 2.67 -5.53 4.82
C ASP A 83 1.32 -4.81 5.03
N GLY A 84 0.65 -4.42 3.95
CA GLY A 84 -0.64 -3.70 4.01
C GLY A 84 -1.80 -4.49 4.65
N LYS A 85 -1.61 -5.79 4.88
CA LYS A 85 -2.56 -6.73 5.51
C LYS A 85 -2.16 -7.08 6.95
N SER A 86 -0.99 -6.67 7.42
CA SER A 86 -0.57 -6.86 8.81
C SER A 86 -1.57 -6.29 9.81
N GLU A 87 -1.50 -6.80 11.03
CA GLU A 87 -2.41 -6.41 12.09
C GLU A 87 -2.24 -4.92 12.42
N PRO A 88 -3.32 -4.23 12.82
CA PRO A 88 -3.28 -2.79 13.08
C PRO A 88 -2.30 -2.41 14.19
N GLU A 89 -2.03 -3.30 15.14
CA GLU A 89 -1.05 -3.09 16.22
C GLU A 89 0.38 -3.16 15.70
N GLU A 90 0.68 -4.09 14.79
CA GLU A 90 2.00 -4.23 14.16
C GLU A 90 2.33 -2.99 13.32
N LEU A 91 1.37 -2.49 12.55
CA LEU A 91 1.55 -1.29 11.74
C LEU A 91 1.80 -0.03 12.57
N LYS A 92 1.14 0.08 13.74
CA LYS A 92 1.38 1.16 14.70
C LYS A 92 2.76 1.05 15.34
N ALA A 93 3.16 -0.16 15.74
CA ALA A 93 4.49 -0.41 16.30
C ALA A 93 5.58 -0.08 15.27
N PHE A 94 5.39 -0.48 14.01
CA PHE A 94 6.28 -0.16 12.91
C PHE A 94 6.42 1.35 12.69
N LEU A 95 5.30 2.07 12.55
CA LEU A 95 5.37 3.52 12.36
C LEU A 95 5.93 4.24 13.59
N GLY A 96 5.59 3.79 14.80
CA GLY A 96 6.13 4.34 16.05
C GLY A 96 7.64 4.10 16.20
N HIS A 97 8.17 3.02 15.64
CA HIS A 97 9.61 2.78 15.60
C HIS A 97 10.32 3.74 14.64
N VAL A 98 9.76 3.93 13.43
CA VAL A 98 10.34 4.78 12.38
C VAL A 98 10.18 6.30 12.68
N ALA A 99 9.04 6.66 13.25
CA ALA A 99 8.65 8.02 13.54
C ALA A 99 7.97 8.10 14.92
N PRO A 100 8.73 8.04 16.03
CA PRO A 100 8.17 7.99 17.38
C PRO A 100 7.29 9.19 17.74
N ASP A 101 7.52 10.35 17.11
CA ASP A 101 6.76 11.57 17.34
C ASP A 101 5.51 11.70 16.45
N TYR A 102 5.06 10.64 15.78
CA TYR A 102 3.87 10.70 14.93
C TYR A 102 2.58 10.92 15.73
N ASP A 103 1.61 11.60 15.12
CA ASP A 103 0.32 11.87 15.74
C ASP A 103 -0.65 10.69 15.58
N THR A 104 -0.91 9.98 16.67
CA THR A 104 -1.81 8.80 16.67
C THR A 104 -3.30 9.14 16.42
N GLU A 105 -3.72 10.39 16.61
CA GLU A 105 -5.11 10.83 16.40
C GLU A 105 -5.37 11.25 14.95
N ARG A 106 -4.35 11.81 14.29
CA ARG A 106 -4.42 12.26 12.89
C ARG A 106 -3.96 11.21 11.87
N VAL A 107 -3.10 10.28 12.27
CA VAL A 107 -2.58 9.23 11.40
C VAL A 107 -3.38 7.95 11.59
N TYR A 108 -4.23 7.62 10.63
CA TYR A 108 -5.06 6.43 10.70
C TYR A 108 -4.33 5.17 10.24
N VAL A 109 -4.78 4.01 10.73
CA VAL A 109 -4.25 2.69 10.30
C VAL A 109 -4.30 2.52 8.79
N SER A 110 -5.34 3.04 8.12
CA SER A 110 -5.45 3.01 6.66
C SER A 110 -4.31 3.75 5.96
N ASP A 111 -3.78 4.82 6.56
CA ASP A 111 -2.66 5.56 5.99
C ASP A 111 -1.33 4.82 6.24
N MET A 112 -1.19 4.15 7.38
CA MET A 112 -0.07 3.24 7.66
C MET A 112 -0.04 2.07 6.64
N LYS A 113 -1.20 1.46 6.37
CA LYS A 113 -1.34 0.39 5.36
C LYS A 113 -0.92 0.87 3.97
N LYS A 114 -1.34 2.07 3.58
CA LYS A 114 -0.94 2.69 2.30
C LYS A 114 0.56 2.94 2.28
N LEU A 115 1.13 3.50 3.34
CA LEU A 115 2.54 3.81 3.45
C LEU A 115 3.41 2.56 3.22
N VAL A 116 3.11 1.48 3.94
CA VAL A 116 3.84 0.21 3.79
C VAL A 116 3.65 -0.36 2.37
N SER A 117 2.42 -0.35 1.85
CA SER A 117 2.15 -0.82 0.48
C SER A 117 2.91 -0.01 -0.58
N TRP A 118 3.01 1.31 -0.41
CA TRP A 118 3.77 2.18 -1.29
C TRP A 118 5.26 1.90 -1.19
N TYR A 119 5.79 1.71 0.02
CA TYR A 119 7.19 1.36 0.23
C TYR A 119 7.56 0.06 -0.52
N LEU A 120 6.75 -0.99 -0.37
CA LEU A 120 6.96 -2.29 -1.03
C LEU A 120 6.94 -2.18 -2.57
N ILE A 121 6.09 -1.31 -3.12
CA ILE A 121 6.07 -1.06 -4.57
C ILE A 121 7.33 -0.29 -4.99
N LEU A 122 7.76 0.70 -4.21
CA LEU A 122 8.92 1.53 -4.52
C LEU A 122 10.21 0.71 -4.50
N ILE A 123 10.45 -0.14 -3.50
CA ILE A 123 11.65 -1.01 -3.47
C ILE A 123 11.72 -1.93 -4.71
N THR A 124 10.57 -2.42 -5.18
CA THR A 124 10.51 -3.42 -6.25
C THR A 124 10.61 -2.78 -7.63
N LYS A 125 10.02 -1.59 -7.82
CA LYS A 125 9.82 -0.99 -9.14
C LYS A 125 10.57 0.32 -9.35
N ALA A 126 10.98 1.02 -8.29
CA ALA A 126 11.72 2.28 -8.36
C ALA A 126 12.64 2.49 -7.14
N PRO A 127 13.60 1.57 -6.87
CA PRO A 127 14.47 1.66 -5.70
C PRO A 127 15.34 2.91 -5.70
N GLU A 128 15.58 3.53 -6.87
CA GLU A 128 16.34 4.78 -6.97
C GLU A 128 15.61 5.97 -6.33
N VAL A 129 14.29 5.90 -6.16
CA VAL A 129 13.49 6.98 -5.55
C VAL A 129 13.68 7.01 -4.03
N LEU A 130 14.12 5.90 -3.44
CA LEU A 130 14.31 5.72 -2.01
C LEU A 130 15.71 6.13 -1.54
N VAL A 131 16.62 6.48 -2.45
CA VAL A 131 18.01 6.83 -2.16
C VAL A 131 18.27 8.24 -2.65
N ALA A 132 18.56 9.17 -1.73
CA ALA A 132 19.12 10.48 -2.11
C ALA A 132 20.42 10.27 -2.90
N PRO A 133 20.73 11.08 -3.92
CA PRO A 133 21.59 10.69 -5.02
C PRO A 133 23.05 10.51 -4.60
N GLU A 134 23.46 9.30 -4.24
CA GLU A 134 24.82 8.82 -4.45
C GLU A 134 24.91 7.28 -4.44
N VAL A 135 25.40 6.76 -5.57
CA VAL A 135 26.01 5.45 -5.83
C VAL A 135 25.10 4.23 -6.02
N GLU A 136 25.24 3.70 -7.23
CA GLU A 136 24.80 2.40 -7.75
C GLU A 136 25.06 1.25 -6.78
N LYS A 137 24.04 0.41 -6.55
CA LYS A 137 24.24 -1.03 -6.41
C LYS A 137 23.08 -1.77 -7.05
N ASP A 138 23.36 -2.19 -8.27
CA ASP A 138 22.76 -3.32 -8.96
C ASP A 138 22.60 -4.51 -7.99
N GLU A 139 21.38 -5.00 -7.79
CA GLU A 139 21.17 -6.43 -7.57
C GLU A 139 19.78 -6.84 -8.08
N GLU A 140 19.87 -7.75 -9.03
CA GLU A 140 18.86 -8.42 -9.84
C GLU A 140 17.89 -9.25 -8.98
N THR A 141 16.61 -9.24 -9.37
CA THR A 141 15.54 -10.15 -8.95
C THR A 141 15.94 -11.64 -8.99
N PRO A 142 15.20 -12.52 -8.29
CA PRO A 142 14.26 -13.31 -9.10
C PRO A 142 12.86 -13.43 -8.50
N GLU A 143 11.94 -13.62 -9.45
CA GLU A 143 10.54 -13.99 -9.32
C GLU A 143 10.28 -15.12 -8.31
N ASP A 144 9.10 -15.09 -7.65
CA ASP A 144 8.27 -16.28 -7.59
C ASP A 144 6.78 -15.89 -7.75
N ASN A 145 6.29 -16.14 -8.96
CA ASN A 145 4.90 -16.41 -9.23
C ASN A 145 4.57 -17.79 -8.66
N THR A 146 3.71 -17.87 -7.65
CA THR A 146 2.89 -19.08 -7.45
C THR A 146 1.42 -18.69 -7.44
N VAL A 147 0.78 -18.81 -8.61
CA VAL A 147 -0.65 -19.06 -8.74
C VAL A 147 -0.85 -20.42 -9.42
N GLU A 148 -1.33 -21.40 -8.66
CA GLU A 148 -2.11 -22.59 -9.07
C GLU A 148 -2.73 -23.12 -7.76
N GLU A 149 -4.02 -22.95 -7.41
CA GLU A 149 -5.31 -23.38 -7.97
C GLU A 149 -5.56 -24.91 -8.05
N LYS A 150 -6.48 -25.40 -7.18
CA LYS A 150 -7.41 -26.57 -7.29
C LYS A 150 -6.84 -28.00 -7.39
N ALA A 151 -7.53 -29.08 -7.04
CA ALA A 151 -8.86 -29.40 -6.48
C ALA A 151 -8.90 -30.91 -6.14
N ALA A 152 -9.82 -31.33 -5.26
CA ALA A 152 -10.70 -32.52 -5.37
C ALA A 152 -11.21 -32.89 -3.95
N ASP A 153 -12.45 -32.57 -3.57
CA ASP A 153 -13.73 -33.23 -3.90
C ASP A 153 -13.98 -34.55 -3.12
N GLU A 154 -14.88 -34.42 -2.11
CA GLU A 154 -15.96 -35.31 -1.60
C GLU A 154 -15.92 -36.85 -1.78
N PRO A 155 -16.61 -37.69 -0.93
CA PRO A 155 -18.04 -37.54 -0.62
C PRO A 155 -18.64 -38.09 0.73
N LYS A 156 -19.73 -37.44 1.16
CA LYS A 156 -21.09 -37.96 1.49
C LYS A 156 -21.36 -39.02 2.60
N SER A 157 -22.20 -38.65 3.58
CA SER A 157 -23.54 -39.22 3.94
C SER A 157 -23.84 -38.98 5.45
N GLU A 158 -24.86 -38.25 5.87
CA GLU A 158 -26.34 -38.42 5.82
C GLU A 158 -26.94 -39.20 7.03
N ALA A 159 -28.07 -38.66 7.55
CA ALA A 159 -29.05 -39.20 8.51
C ALA A 159 -28.96 -38.72 9.98
N LYS A 160 -30.02 -38.35 10.72
CA LYS A 160 -31.47 -38.25 10.48
C LYS A 160 -32.16 -37.49 11.65
N LYS A 161 -33.26 -36.80 11.33
CA LYS A 161 -34.37 -36.22 12.14
C LYS A 161 -34.95 -37.16 13.23
N PRO A 162 -35.68 -36.66 14.26
CA PRO A 162 -37.14 -36.31 14.18
C PRO A 162 -37.50 -35.00 14.94
N LYS A 163 -38.52 -34.16 14.69
CA LYS A 163 -39.95 -34.19 14.28
C LYS A 163 -40.97 -34.45 15.41
N LYS A 164 -41.64 -33.38 15.90
CA LYS A 164 -43.08 -33.22 16.32
C LYS A 164 -43.21 -31.95 17.19
N ALA A 165 -44.32 -31.21 17.31
CA ALA A 165 -45.62 -31.06 16.66
C ALA A 165 -46.28 -29.80 17.27
N GLN A 166 -47.26 -29.21 16.55
CA GLN A 166 -48.08 -28.05 16.94
C GLN A 166 -48.95 -28.30 18.20
N PRO A 167 -49.67 -27.28 18.70
CA PRO A 167 -51.05 -27.15 18.22
C PRO A 167 -51.54 -25.70 17.96
N LYS A 168 -52.59 -25.62 17.14
CA LYS A 168 -53.46 -24.46 16.86
C LYS A 168 -54.53 -24.30 17.94
N THR A 169 -55.04 -23.10 18.18
CA THR A 169 -56.49 -22.72 18.31
C THR A 169 -56.57 -21.22 18.65
N LYS A 170 -57.60 -20.42 18.33
CA LYS A 170 -58.96 -20.64 17.84
C LYS A 170 -59.39 -19.40 17.05
#